data_AF-A0A9Q0N2E1-F1
#
_entry.id   AF-A0A9Q0N2E1-F1
#
_cell.length_a   1.000
_cell.length_b   1.000
_cell.length_c   1.000
_cell.angle_alpha   90.00
_cell.angle_beta   90.00
_cell.angle_gamma   90.00
#
_symmetry.space_group_name_H-M   'P 1'
#
loop_
_entity.id
_entity.type
_entity.pdbx_description
1 polymer ?
#
loop_
_entity_poly.entity_id
_entity_poly.type
_entity_poly.pdbx_seq_one_letter_code
_entity_poly.pdbx_strand_id
1 'polypeptide(L)'
;MANRDVFSKVLPNIKLSTVFNSEGKEIQVERREDAEQNAKQQEIYDILVAAGYFRARIKGLSAFDKIVGGMTWCIEASDFDVDIDLLFHENLSIGQKIALTEKIVTVLPKMQCPCLIEPHQIQGLDFIKIFPVIQWLVKRSVENRTERAEKLKRFAASQFQNNFQFECDVKSRDMYANSSQFIKQIVSGDSLKRQYKRKEAGPDDEKTRVRITLLEYGNK
;
A
#
# COMPACT_ATOMS: atom_id res chain seq x y z
N MET A 1 -27.45 57.94 25.36
CA MET A 1 -28.39 57.58 24.26
C MET A 1 -27.56 57.54 22.97
N ALA A 2 -26.89 56.42 22.71
CA ALA A 2 -27.34 55.33 21.83
C ALA A 2 -27.23 55.71 20.34
N ASN A 3 -26.08 55.42 19.73
CA ASN A 3 -25.94 55.31 18.29
C ASN A 3 -25.38 53.91 18.00
N ARG A 4 -26.33 52.96 17.85
CA ARG A 4 -26.10 51.54 17.61
C ARG A 4 -26.17 51.29 16.10
N ASP A 5 -25.12 50.64 15.59
CA ASP A 5 -25.17 49.62 14.54
C ASP A 5 -25.78 50.04 13.18
N VAL A 6 -24.97 50.72 12.36
CA VAL A 6 -25.28 51.02 10.94
C VAL A 6 -25.03 49.82 10.01
N PHE A 7 -24.49 48.70 10.50
CA PHE A 7 -24.24 47.51 9.68
C PHE A 7 -24.65 46.21 10.39
N SER A 8 -25.96 46.00 10.55
CA SER A 8 -26.50 44.68 10.88
C SER A 8 -27.74 44.40 10.04
N LYS A 9 -27.55 44.23 8.73
CA LYS A 9 -28.51 43.49 7.89
C LYS A 9 -27.83 42.18 7.51
N VAL A 10 -28.09 41.18 8.35
CA VAL A 10 -27.99 39.76 7.99
C VAL A 10 -28.68 39.59 6.64
N LEU A 11 -27.91 39.35 5.59
CA LEU A 11 -28.46 38.89 4.32
C LEU A 11 -28.88 37.43 4.53
N PRO A 12 -30.18 37.09 4.50
CA PRO A 12 -30.58 35.70 4.55
C PRO A 12 -30.18 35.03 3.23
N ASN A 13 -29.69 33.79 3.34
CA ASN A 13 -29.38 32.83 2.27
C ASN A 13 -29.97 33.21 0.91
N ILE A 14 -29.12 33.78 0.05
CA ILE A 14 -29.41 33.92 -1.37
C ILE A 14 -29.42 32.50 -1.94
N LYS A 15 -30.61 31.91 -2.09
CA LYS A 15 -30.81 30.67 -2.85
C LYS A 15 -30.48 30.97 -4.31
N LEU A 16 -29.26 30.67 -4.73
CA LEU A 16 -28.88 30.75 -6.13
C LEU A 16 -29.61 29.65 -6.90
N SER A 17 -30.40 30.07 -7.90
CA SER A 17 -31.09 29.27 -8.93
C SER A 17 -32.25 28.35 -8.49
N THR A 18 -33.45 28.91 -8.33
CA THR A 18 -34.70 28.15 -8.53
C THR A 18 -35.01 28.13 -10.02
N VAL A 19 -34.90 26.96 -10.67
CA VAL A 19 -35.29 26.79 -12.08
C VAL A 19 -36.79 26.50 -12.12
N PHE A 20 -37.54 27.32 -12.87
CA PHE A 20 -38.97 27.15 -13.09
C PHE A 20 -39.21 26.42 -14.41
N ASN A 21 -40.11 25.44 -14.42
CA ASN A 21 -40.59 24.84 -15.67
C ASN A 21 -41.46 25.83 -16.46
N SER A 22 -41.77 25.52 -17.73
CA SER A 22 -42.66 26.29 -18.61
C SER A 22 -44.08 26.56 -18.05
N GLU A 23 -44.45 25.88 -16.96
CA GLU A 23 -45.73 26.04 -16.24
C GLU A 23 -45.57 26.75 -14.88
N GLY A 24 -44.43 27.39 -14.60
CA GLY A 24 -44.24 28.23 -13.40
C GLY A 24 -44.12 27.47 -12.07
N LYS A 25 -43.94 26.15 -12.10
CA LYS A 25 -43.73 25.33 -10.90
C LYS A 25 -42.23 25.23 -10.58
N GLU A 26 -41.88 25.45 -9.31
CA GLU A 26 -40.52 25.29 -8.78
C GLU A 26 -40.04 23.84 -8.95
N ILE A 27 -38.91 23.66 -9.64
CA ILE A 27 -38.25 22.35 -9.73
C ILE A 27 -37.08 22.35 -8.74
N GLN A 28 -37.11 21.47 -7.74
CA GLN A 28 -35.96 21.19 -6.90
C GLN A 28 -35.00 20.26 -7.64
N VAL A 29 -34.00 20.80 -8.34
CA VAL A 29 -32.99 20.00 -9.07
C VAL A 29 -31.75 19.66 -8.22
N GLU A 30 -31.51 20.36 -7.10
CA GLU A 30 -30.26 20.24 -6.31
C GLU A 30 -30.13 18.98 -5.41
N ARG A 31 -31.20 18.23 -5.12
CA ARG A 31 -31.16 17.23 -4.02
C ARG A 31 -30.40 15.93 -4.30
N ARG A 32 -30.05 15.62 -5.56
CA ARG A 32 -29.42 14.33 -5.93
C ARG A 32 -27.90 14.37 -5.91
N GLU A 33 -27.29 15.43 -6.43
CA GLU A 33 -25.82 15.55 -6.50
C GLU A 33 -25.20 15.62 -5.10
N ASP A 34 -25.84 16.36 -4.18
CA ASP A 34 -25.42 16.44 -2.78
C ASP A 34 -25.48 15.08 -2.05
N ALA A 35 -26.43 14.21 -2.38
CA ALA A 35 -26.56 12.91 -1.74
C ALA A 35 -25.43 11.96 -2.17
N GLU A 36 -25.06 11.98 -3.45
CA GLU A 36 -23.95 11.19 -3.99
C GLU A 36 -22.60 11.68 -3.47
N GLN A 37 -22.39 13.01 -3.42
CA GLN A 37 -21.19 13.61 -2.85
C GLN A 37 -21.03 13.24 -1.37
N ASN A 38 -22.09 13.30 -0.57
CA ASN A 38 -22.06 12.90 0.84
C ASN A 38 -21.78 11.40 1.03
N ALA A 39 -22.35 10.53 0.17
CA ALA A 39 -22.05 9.10 0.20
C ALA A 39 -20.56 8.85 -0.10
N LYS A 40 -20.01 9.50 -1.14
CA LYS A 40 -18.58 9.41 -1.47
C LYS A 40 -17.67 9.99 -0.41
N GLN A 41 -18.06 11.08 0.22
CA GLN A 41 -17.33 11.64 1.36
C GLN A 41 -17.19 10.60 2.49
N GLN A 42 -18.27 9.91 2.84
CA GLN A 42 -18.22 8.90 3.89
C GLN A 42 -17.36 7.70 3.49
N GLU A 43 -17.48 7.23 2.24
CA GLU A 43 -16.61 6.16 1.70
C GLU A 43 -15.12 6.55 1.78
N ILE A 44 -14.77 7.79 1.43
CA ILE A 44 -13.40 8.30 1.54
C ILE A 44 -12.92 8.23 3.00
N TYR A 45 -13.74 8.65 3.96
CA TYR A 45 -13.37 8.61 5.37
C TYR A 45 -13.16 7.17 5.85
N ASP A 46 -14.03 6.25 5.45
CA ASP A 46 -13.92 4.85 5.86
C ASP A 46 -12.64 4.20 5.29
N ILE A 47 -12.29 4.47 4.03
CA ILE A 47 -11.06 3.97 3.40
C ILE A 47 -9.82 4.56 4.10
N LEU A 48 -9.82 5.86 4.38
CA LEU A 48 -8.70 6.52 5.09
C LEU A 48 -8.51 5.95 6.50
N VAL A 49 -9.61 5.72 7.23
CA VAL A 49 -9.57 5.10 8.56
C VAL A 49 -9.05 3.67 8.49
N ALA A 50 -9.52 2.89 7.52
CA ALA A 50 -9.05 1.52 7.31
C ALA A 50 -7.55 1.47 6.96
N ALA A 51 -7.04 2.50 6.28
CA ALA A 51 -5.61 2.64 6.00
C ALA A 51 -4.78 2.98 7.26
N GLY A 52 -5.40 3.57 8.30
CA GLY A 52 -4.75 3.98 9.54
C GLY A 52 -4.76 5.49 9.81
N TYR A 53 -5.43 6.30 8.97
CA TYR A 53 -5.57 7.74 9.19
C TYR A 53 -6.82 8.06 10.03
N PHE A 54 -6.67 8.03 11.35
CA PHE A 54 -7.81 8.20 12.28
C PHE A 54 -8.36 9.62 12.39
N ARG A 55 -7.61 10.64 11.96
CA ARG A 55 -8.05 12.05 12.00
C ARG A 55 -9.30 12.32 11.16
N ALA A 56 -9.57 11.47 10.16
CA ALA A 56 -10.83 11.51 9.40
C ALA A 56 -12.10 11.38 10.29
N ARG A 57 -12.00 10.73 11.46
CA ARG A 57 -13.14 10.55 12.38
C ARG A 57 -13.39 11.70 13.34
N ILE A 58 -12.48 12.67 13.43
CA ILE A 58 -12.58 13.78 14.40
C ILE A 58 -13.81 14.62 14.06
N LYS A 59 -14.75 14.73 15.01
CA LYS A 59 -15.95 15.56 14.90
C LYS A 59 -15.57 17.00 15.28
N GLY A 60 -15.29 17.84 14.29
CA GLY A 60 -14.80 19.21 14.49
C GLY A 60 -13.78 19.65 13.46
N LEU A 61 -13.11 18.70 12.80
CA LEU A 61 -12.20 18.98 11.70
C LEU A 61 -12.98 19.18 10.39
N SER A 62 -12.58 20.17 9.59
CA SER A 62 -13.25 20.45 8.32
C SER A 62 -13.08 19.29 7.33
N ALA A 63 -14.03 19.15 6.40
CA ALA A 63 -13.96 18.10 5.39
C ALA A 63 -12.68 18.23 4.52
N PHE A 64 -12.29 19.46 4.22
CA PHE A 64 -11.04 19.78 3.53
C PHE A 64 -9.82 19.27 4.30
N ASP A 65 -9.68 19.61 5.58
CA ASP A 65 -8.50 19.24 6.37
C ASP A 65 -8.43 17.72 6.58
N LYS A 66 -9.58 17.03 6.64
CA LYS A 66 -9.64 15.56 6.68
C LYS A 66 -9.11 14.93 5.39
N ILE A 67 -9.58 15.40 4.23
CA ILE A 67 -9.18 14.86 2.93
C ILE A 67 -7.71 15.18 2.67
N VAL A 68 -7.35 16.46 2.75
CA VAL A 68 -6.01 16.96 2.42
C VAL A 68 -4.98 16.35 3.37
N GLY A 69 -5.27 16.31 4.67
CA GLY A 69 -4.42 15.61 5.63
C GLY A 69 -4.31 14.11 5.34
N GLY A 70 -5.40 13.46 4.89
CA GLY A 70 -5.38 12.07 4.46
C GLY A 70 -4.55 11.84 3.20
N MET A 71 -4.61 12.73 2.21
CA MET A 71 -3.79 12.69 1.00
C MET A 71 -2.31 12.85 1.36
N THR A 72 -1.96 13.88 2.12
CA THR A 72 -0.58 14.12 2.56
C THR A 72 -0.04 12.94 3.34
N TRP A 73 -0.83 12.37 4.26
CA TRP A 73 -0.43 11.19 5.03
C TRP A 73 -0.15 9.98 4.12
N CYS A 74 -0.96 9.74 3.07
CA CYS A 74 -0.71 8.66 2.12
C CYS A 74 0.56 8.89 1.30
N ILE A 75 0.85 10.14 0.93
CA ILE A 75 2.04 10.51 0.16
C ILE A 75 3.31 10.32 1.01
N GLU A 76 3.29 10.80 2.26
CA GLU A 76 4.39 10.62 3.22
C GLU A 76 4.64 9.13 3.50
N ALA A 77 3.57 8.34 3.67
CA ALA A 77 3.66 6.89 3.83
C ALA A 77 4.21 6.16 2.60
N SER A 78 4.25 6.82 1.43
CA SER A 78 4.82 6.31 0.19
C SER A 78 6.28 6.73 -0.03
N ASP A 79 6.95 7.27 1.01
CA ASP A 79 8.32 7.80 0.99
C ASP A 79 8.54 8.96 -0.02
N PHE A 80 7.47 9.70 -0.34
CA PHE A 80 7.57 10.96 -1.07
C PHE A 80 7.50 12.12 -0.08
N ASP A 81 8.46 13.03 -0.19
CA ASP A 81 8.47 14.21 0.65
C ASP A 81 7.52 15.27 0.08
N VAL A 82 6.65 15.75 0.94
CA VAL A 82 5.89 16.97 0.68
C VAL A 82 6.24 17.89 1.82
N ASP A 83 7.05 18.92 1.52
CA ASP A 83 7.47 19.99 2.45
C ASP A 83 6.25 20.72 3.03
N ILE A 84 5.60 20.09 3.99
CA ILE A 84 4.32 20.46 4.53
C ILE A 84 4.36 20.19 6.03
N ASP A 85 4.90 21.17 6.73
CA ASP A 85 4.72 21.41 8.18
C ASP A 85 3.24 21.72 8.55
N LEU A 86 2.31 21.47 7.62
CA LEU A 86 0.87 21.80 7.72
C LEU A 86 0.03 20.63 8.23
N LEU A 87 0.62 19.43 8.41
CA LEU A 87 -0.09 18.30 9.02
C LEU A 87 -0.65 18.66 10.41
N PHE A 88 -0.10 19.67 11.10
CA PHE A 88 -0.48 20.01 12.47
C PHE A 88 -1.18 21.36 12.66
N HIS A 89 -1.45 22.10 11.58
CA HIS A 89 -2.06 23.42 11.67
C HIS A 89 -3.55 23.36 11.32
N GLU A 90 -4.44 23.37 12.33
CA GLU A 90 -5.90 23.26 12.13
C GLU A 90 -6.55 24.56 11.59
N ASN A 91 -5.81 25.67 11.52
CA ASN A 91 -6.31 26.98 11.08
C ASN A 91 -5.49 27.56 9.91
N LEU A 92 -5.33 26.78 8.84
CA LEU A 92 -4.64 27.27 7.64
C LEU A 92 -5.40 28.44 7.01
N SER A 93 -4.67 29.51 6.69
CA SER A 93 -5.20 30.60 5.87
C SER A 93 -5.59 30.08 4.47
N ILE A 94 -6.53 30.75 3.81
CA ILE A 94 -7.01 30.33 2.50
C ILE A 94 -5.87 30.21 1.47
N GLY A 95 -4.88 31.12 1.51
CA GLY A 95 -3.70 31.06 0.65
C GLY A 95 -2.81 29.84 0.91
N GLN A 96 -2.67 29.44 2.19
CA GLN A 96 -1.94 28.22 2.54
C GLN A 96 -2.69 26.96 2.08
N LYS A 97 -4.02 26.93 2.19
CA LYS A 97 -4.85 25.82 1.68
C LYS A 97 -4.68 25.66 0.16
N ILE A 98 -4.68 26.77 -0.57
CA ILE A 98 -4.47 26.77 -2.03
C ILE A 98 -3.08 26.22 -2.37
N ALA A 99 -2.02 26.79 -1.80
CA ALA A 99 -0.65 26.36 -2.05
C ALA A 99 -0.43 24.87 -1.70
N LEU A 100 -1.08 24.37 -0.63
CA LEU A 100 -1.03 22.97 -0.24
C LEU A 100 -1.65 22.06 -1.31
N THR A 101 -2.86 22.40 -1.78
CA THR A 101 -3.52 21.61 -2.84
C THR A 101 -2.72 21.58 -4.13
N GLU A 102 -2.09 22.69 -4.53
CA GLU A 102 -1.20 22.73 -5.69
C GLU A 102 0.00 21.81 -5.51
N LYS A 103 0.66 21.86 -4.35
CA LYS A 103 1.78 20.96 -4.03
C LYS A 103 1.37 19.49 -4.16
N ILE A 104 0.23 19.09 -3.58
CA ILE A 104 -0.28 17.72 -3.70
C ILE A 104 -0.46 17.34 -5.18
N VAL A 105 -1.13 18.18 -5.97
CA VAL A 105 -1.37 17.93 -7.40
C VAL A 105 -0.07 17.80 -8.18
N THR A 106 0.98 18.56 -7.83
CA THR A 106 2.30 18.42 -8.49
C THR A 106 3.06 17.15 -8.12
N VAL A 107 2.77 16.53 -6.97
CA VAL A 107 3.42 15.29 -6.51
C VAL A 107 2.75 14.05 -7.11
N LEU A 108 1.43 14.07 -7.35
CA LEU A 108 0.70 12.93 -7.90
C LEU A 108 1.30 12.35 -9.20
N PRO A 109 1.71 13.16 -10.20
CA PRO A 109 2.39 12.66 -11.40
C PRO A 109 3.75 12.02 -11.10
N LYS A 110 4.51 12.55 -10.13
CA LYS A 110 5.81 11.99 -9.72
C LYS A 110 5.65 10.60 -9.11
N MET A 111 4.53 10.36 -8.42
CA MET A 111 4.16 9.06 -7.90
C MET A 111 3.59 8.10 -8.96
N GLN A 112 3.46 8.55 -10.21
CA GLN A 112 2.83 7.80 -11.31
C GLN A 112 1.34 7.50 -11.05
N CYS A 113 0.63 8.42 -10.39
CA CYS A 113 -0.82 8.31 -10.23
C CYS A 113 -1.52 8.45 -11.60
N PRO A 114 -2.40 7.51 -11.99
CA PRO A 114 -3.11 7.59 -13.27
C PRO A 114 -4.31 8.57 -13.24
N CYS A 115 -4.70 9.03 -12.04
CA CYS A 115 -5.85 9.90 -11.87
C CYS A 115 -5.43 11.37 -11.99
N LEU A 116 -6.12 12.11 -12.88
CA LEU A 116 -5.95 13.55 -13.02
C LEU A 116 -6.91 14.26 -12.07
N ILE A 117 -6.37 15.16 -11.27
CA ILE A 117 -7.13 16.01 -10.36
C ILE A 117 -6.55 17.42 -10.38
N GLU A 118 -7.43 18.42 -10.44
CA GLU A 118 -7.07 19.83 -10.44
C GLU A 118 -7.20 20.42 -9.03
N PRO A 119 -6.41 21.44 -8.66
CA PRO A 119 -6.45 22.02 -7.31
C PRO A 119 -7.84 22.52 -6.89
N HIS A 120 -8.61 23.07 -7.85
CA HIS A 120 -9.96 23.57 -7.59
C HIS A 120 -10.94 22.45 -7.21
N GLN A 121 -10.74 21.22 -7.67
CA GLN A 121 -11.60 20.08 -7.33
C GLN A 121 -11.41 19.67 -5.87
N ILE A 122 -10.19 19.77 -5.36
CA ILE A 122 -9.87 19.51 -3.95
C ILE A 122 -10.42 20.63 -3.06
N GLN A 123 -10.27 21.89 -3.48
CA GLN A 123 -10.78 23.04 -2.75
C GLN A 123 -12.32 23.09 -2.74
N GLY A 124 -12.94 22.75 -3.86
CA GLY A 124 -14.39 22.66 -4.03
C GLY A 124 -15.02 21.40 -3.44
N LEU A 125 -14.21 20.51 -2.84
CA LEU A 125 -14.67 19.27 -2.22
C LEU A 125 -15.47 18.37 -3.17
N ASP A 126 -15.02 18.23 -4.41
CA ASP A 126 -15.63 17.31 -5.37
C ASP A 126 -15.22 15.86 -5.05
N PHE A 127 -15.91 15.26 -4.08
CA PHE A 127 -15.63 13.92 -3.56
C PHE A 127 -15.71 12.83 -4.65
N ILE A 128 -16.53 13.02 -5.68
CA ILE A 128 -16.63 12.07 -6.80
C ILE A 128 -15.28 11.95 -7.54
N LYS A 129 -14.61 13.08 -7.78
CA LYS A 129 -13.30 13.11 -8.45
C LYS A 129 -12.13 12.84 -7.49
N ILE A 130 -12.27 13.22 -6.22
CA ILE A 130 -11.26 12.95 -5.18
C ILE A 130 -11.19 11.46 -4.83
N PHE A 131 -12.33 10.76 -4.79
CA PHE A 131 -12.43 9.35 -4.39
C PHE A 131 -11.42 8.42 -5.10
N PRO A 132 -11.33 8.38 -6.45
CA PRO A 132 -10.38 7.50 -7.13
C PRO A 132 -8.92 7.82 -6.80
N VAL A 133 -8.60 9.09 -6.57
CA VAL A 133 -7.24 9.51 -6.16
C VAL A 133 -6.91 8.97 -4.77
N ILE A 134 -7.83 9.11 -3.81
CA ILE A 134 -7.67 8.56 -2.45
C ILE A 134 -7.54 7.05 -2.49
N GLN A 135 -8.39 6.35 -3.25
CA GLN A 135 -8.35 4.89 -3.34
C GLN A 135 -6.99 4.40 -3.86
N TRP A 136 -6.45 5.07 -4.89
CA TRP A 136 -5.13 4.77 -5.41
C TRP A 136 -4.03 5.08 -4.40
N LEU A 137 -4.07 6.26 -3.76
CA LEU A 137 -3.09 6.69 -2.74
C LEU A 137 -3.05 5.73 -1.56
N VAL A 138 -4.22 5.32 -1.06
CA VAL A 138 -4.33 4.38 0.06
C VAL A 138 -3.74 3.03 -0.33
N LYS A 139 -4.09 2.49 -1.50
CA LYS A 139 -3.51 1.24 -2.00
C LYS A 139 -1.98 1.33 -2.05
N ARG A 140 -1.45 2.39 -2.65
CA ARG A 140 0.00 2.63 -2.76
C ARG A 140 0.68 2.75 -1.40
N SER A 141 0.06 3.48 -0.46
CA SER A 141 0.60 3.69 0.89
C SER A 141 0.64 2.40 1.73
N VAL A 142 -0.32 1.49 1.53
CA VAL A 142 -0.35 0.20 2.22
C VAL A 142 0.76 -0.70 1.66
N GLU A 143 0.87 -0.78 0.32
CA GLU A 143 1.93 -1.53 -0.35
C GLU A 143 3.33 -1.07 0.12
N ASN A 144 3.59 0.24 0.12
CA ASN A 144 4.88 0.77 0.53
C ASN A 144 5.21 0.49 2.01
N ARG A 145 4.22 0.62 2.91
CA ARG A 145 4.41 0.26 4.33
C ARG A 145 4.70 -1.22 4.52
N THR A 146 4.02 -2.11 3.78
CA THR A 146 4.33 -3.54 3.85
C THR A 146 5.75 -3.85 3.36
N GLU A 147 6.18 -3.24 2.26
CA GLU A 147 7.53 -3.42 1.74
C GLU A 147 8.60 -2.87 2.72
N ARG A 148 8.35 -1.68 3.29
CA ARG A 148 9.22 -1.07 4.30
C ARG A 148 9.30 -1.91 5.57
N ALA A 149 8.18 -2.46 6.04
CA ALA A 149 8.13 -3.34 7.20
C ALA A 149 8.92 -4.64 6.96
N GLU A 150 8.80 -5.23 5.77
CA GLU A 150 9.59 -6.40 5.38
C GLU A 150 11.09 -6.09 5.30
N LYS A 151 11.47 -4.98 4.66
CA LYS A 151 12.86 -4.51 4.60
C LYS A 151 13.44 -4.33 6.00
N LEU A 152 12.70 -3.67 6.89
CA LEU A 152 13.12 -3.46 8.28
C LEU A 152 13.27 -4.78 9.03
N LYS A 153 12.33 -5.72 8.86
CA LYS A 153 12.39 -7.06 9.47
C LYS A 153 13.61 -7.85 8.99
N ARG A 154 13.88 -7.85 7.68
CA ARG A 154 15.08 -8.50 7.10
C ARG A 154 16.36 -7.86 7.63
N PHE A 155 16.40 -6.53 7.68
CA PHE A 155 17.52 -5.79 8.23
C PHE A 155 17.77 -6.13 9.71
N ALA A 156 16.71 -6.14 10.54
CA ALA A 156 16.81 -6.50 11.96
C ALA A 156 17.30 -7.95 12.14
N ALA A 157 16.79 -8.90 11.35
CA ALA A 157 17.26 -10.28 11.38
C ALA A 157 18.73 -10.41 10.98
N SER A 158 19.17 -9.68 9.95
CA SER A 158 20.57 -9.66 9.53
C SER A 158 21.49 -9.04 10.59
N GLN A 159 21.07 -7.92 11.20
CA GLN A 159 21.84 -7.29 12.28
C GLN A 159 21.94 -8.18 13.52
N PHE A 160 20.88 -8.92 13.83
CA PHE A 160 20.91 -9.92 14.88
C PHE A 160 21.94 -11.00 14.54
N GLN A 161 21.87 -11.61 13.35
CA GLN A 161 22.80 -12.66 12.92
C GLN A 161 24.28 -12.23 12.90
N ASN A 162 24.56 -10.94 12.68
CA ASN A 162 25.93 -10.42 12.69
C ASN A 162 26.55 -10.43 14.10
N ASN A 163 25.75 -10.18 15.14
CA ASN A 163 26.23 -9.99 16.51
C ASN A 163 25.85 -11.12 17.45
N PHE A 164 24.81 -11.88 17.11
CA PHE A 164 24.20 -12.91 17.96
C PHE A 164 23.83 -14.13 17.12
N GLN A 165 24.11 -15.31 17.66
CA GLN A 165 23.70 -16.57 17.06
C GLN A 165 23.06 -17.42 18.15
N PHE A 166 21.91 -18.04 17.86
CA PHE A 166 21.31 -18.96 18.80
C PHE A 166 22.10 -20.27 18.85
N GLU A 167 22.24 -20.88 20.04
CA GLU A 167 22.95 -22.15 20.18
C GLU A 167 22.33 -23.28 19.35
N CYS A 168 21.00 -23.28 19.18
CA CYS A 168 20.31 -24.22 18.31
C CYS A 168 20.72 -24.03 16.85
N ASP A 169 20.90 -22.80 16.39
CA ASP A 169 21.30 -22.49 15.01
C ASP A 169 22.74 -22.92 14.74
N VAL A 170 23.63 -22.80 15.73
CA VAL A 170 25.00 -23.33 15.64
C VAL A 170 24.98 -24.85 15.49
N LYS A 171 24.30 -25.56 16.40
CA LYS A 171 24.20 -27.02 16.38
C LYS A 171 23.57 -27.55 15.09
N SER A 172 22.50 -26.90 14.62
CA SER A 172 21.86 -27.24 13.34
C SER A 172 22.80 -26.98 12.17
N ARG A 173 23.49 -25.83 12.12
CA ARG A 173 24.45 -25.52 11.05
C ARG A 173 25.58 -26.54 10.99
N ASP A 174 26.14 -26.92 12.13
CA ASP A 174 27.20 -27.94 12.21
C ASP A 174 26.68 -29.31 11.76
N MET A 175 25.46 -29.69 12.16
CA MET A 175 24.81 -30.91 11.70
C MET A 175 24.65 -30.92 10.18
N TYR A 176 24.11 -29.84 9.59
CA TYR A 176 23.98 -29.72 8.12
C TYR A 176 25.34 -29.69 7.41
N ALA A 177 26.34 -29.01 7.97
CA ALA A 177 27.68 -28.98 7.41
C ALA A 177 28.29 -30.39 7.38
N ASN A 178 28.20 -31.13 8.49
CA ASN A 178 28.68 -32.51 8.60
C ASN A 178 27.92 -33.45 7.64
N SER A 179 26.59 -33.35 7.58
CA SER A 179 25.79 -34.12 6.62
C SER A 179 26.15 -33.78 5.17
N SER A 180 26.39 -32.50 4.85
CA SER A 180 26.77 -32.09 3.49
C SER A 180 28.16 -32.59 3.09
N GLN A 181 29.11 -32.63 4.03
CA GLN A 181 30.43 -33.21 3.80
C GLN A 181 30.33 -34.72 3.61
N PHE A 182 29.52 -35.41 4.40
CA PHE A 182 29.27 -36.84 4.25
C PHE A 182 28.61 -37.16 2.89
N ILE A 183 27.60 -36.39 2.48
CA ILE A 183 26.98 -36.54 1.15
C ILE A 183 28.00 -36.28 0.04
N LYS A 184 28.81 -35.22 0.16
CA LYS A 184 29.90 -34.95 -0.79
C LYS A 184 30.90 -36.10 -0.82
N GLN A 185 31.26 -36.70 0.31
CA GLN A 185 32.14 -37.86 0.37
C GLN A 185 31.53 -39.09 -0.29
N ILE A 186 30.24 -39.35 -0.13
CA ILE A 186 29.54 -40.44 -0.83
C ILE A 186 29.56 -40.21 -2.33
N VAL A 187 29.19 -39.00 -2.77
CA VAL A 187 29.14 -38.63 -4.19
C VAL A 187 30.53 -38.63 -4.83
N SER A 188 31.56 -38.20 -4.09
CA SER A 188 32.94 -38.10 -4.59
C SER A 188 33.72 -39.41 -4.49
N GLY A 189 33.41 -40.23 -3.47
CA GLY A 189 34.18 -41.41 -3.09
C GLY A 189 33.76 -42.68 -3.81
N ASP A 190 32.53 -42.78 -4.32
CA ASP A 190 32.12 -43.90 -5.16
C ASP A 190 30.92 -43.53 -6.03
N SER A 191 31.20 -42.92 -7.19
CA SER A 191 30.33 -43.20 -8.32
C SER A 191 30.59 -44.66 -8.67
N LEU A 192 29.67 -45.57 -8.31
CA LEU A 192 29.77 -47.00 -8.56
C LEU A 192 30.25 -47.24 -10.00
N LYS A 193 31.55 -47.54 -10.15
CA LYS A 193 32.16 -47.72 -11.46
C LYS A 193 31.77 -49.10 -11.96
N ARG A 194 31.03 -49.14 -13.07
CA ARG A 194 30.65 -50.39 -13.73
C ARG A 194 31.92 -51.17 -14.08
N GLN A 195 32.14 -52.30 -13.42
CA GLN A 195 33.33 -53.13 -13.67
C GLN A 195 33.11 -54.10 -14.82
N TYR A 196 31.89 -54.62 -14.95
CA TYR A 196 31.54 -55.61 -15.96
C TYR A 196 30.42 -55.11 -16.85
N LYS A 197 30.46 -55.45 -18.14
CA LYS A 197 29.42 -55.14 -19.12
C LYS A 197 29.06 -56.40 -19.89
N ARG A 198 27.78 -56.74 -19.92
CA ARG A 198 27.25 -57.84 -20.73
C ARG A 198 27.47 -57.55 -22.23
N LYS A 199 28.01 -58.52 -22.96
CA LYS A 199 28.29 -58.40 -24.41
C LYS A 199 27.07 -58.72 -25.29
N GLU A 200 26.18 -59.60 -24.84
CA GLU A 200 25.02 -60.06 -25.62
C GLU A 200 23.73 -59.99 -24.78
N ALA A 201 22.60 -59.71 -25.43
CA ALA A 201 21.29 -59.73 -24.77
C ALA A 201 20.88 -61.17 -24.44
N GLY A 202 20.23 -61.39 -23.31
CA GLY A 202 19.63 -62.69 -22.99
C GLY A 202 18.50 -62.52 -21.97
N PRO A 203 18.07 -63.60 -21.29
CA PRO A 203 16.79 -63.62 -20.59
C PRO A 203 16.68 -62.53 -19.52
N ASP A 204 15.56 -61.81 -19.53
CA ASP A 204 15.24 -60.69 -18.65
C ASP A 204 14.45 -61.14 -17.40
N ASP A 205 14.90 -62.23 -16.78
CA ASP A 205 14.34 -62.71 -15.53
C ASP A 205 14.83 -61.85 -14.35
N GLU A 206 13.99 -61.67 -13.33
CA GLU A 206 14.28 -60.82 -12.17
C GLU A 206 15.55 -61.28 -11.45
N LYS A 207 15.71 -62.60 -11.28
CA LYS A 207 16.92 -63.19 -10.67
C LYS A 207 18.17 -62.93 -11.50
N THR A 208 18.05 -62.93 -12.83
CA THR A 208 19.15 -62.63 -13.74
C THR A 208 19.54 -61.16 -13.70
N ARG A 209 18.56 -60.24 -13.64
CA ARG A 209 18.80 -58.80 -13.49
C ARG A 209 19.55 -58.48 -12.20
N VAL A 210 19.08 -59.01 -11.06
CA VAL A 210 19.75 -58.81 -9.76
C VAL A 210 21.18 -59.33 -9.80
N ARG A 211 21.39 -60.53 -10.35
CA ARG A 211 22.72 -61.13 -10.47
C ARG A 211 23.65 -60.32 -11.36
N ILE A 212 23.14 -59.76 -12.46
CA ILE A 212 23.91 -58.88 -13.35
C ILE A 212 24.27 -57.59 -12.62
N THR A 213 23.32 -56.89 -12.00
CA THR A 213 23.59 -55.63 -11.29
C THR A 213 24.63 -55.82 -10.17
N LEU A 214 24.57 -56.93 -9.45
CA LEU A 214 25.60 -57.31 -8.46
C LEU A 214 26.97 -57.58 -9.10
N LEU A 215 27.03 -58.20 -10.28
CA LEU A 215 28.30 -58.35 -11.01
C LEU A 215 28.82 -57.01 -11.52
N GLU A 216 27.95 -56.12 -11.99
CA GLU A 216 28.35 -54.86 -12.61
C GLU A 216 28.87 -53.84 -11.59
N TYR A 217 28.30 -53.83 -10.39
CA TYR A 217 28.52 -52.80 -9.38
C TYR A 217 28.83 -53.31 -7.96
N GLY A 218 28.75 -54.63 -7.71
CA GLY A 218 28.80 -55.20 -6.36
C GLY A 218 30.20 -55.47 -5.80
N ASN A 219 31.26 -54.91 -6.38
CA ASN A 219 32.61 -55.06 -5.84
C ASN A 219 32.99 -53.87 -4.94
N LYS A 220 32.81 -54.07 -3.62
CA LYS A 220 33.75 -53.70 -2.56
C LYS A 220 33.80 -54.81 -1.52
#